data_AF-A0A512DZ94-F1
#
_entry.id   AF-A0A512DZ94-F1
#
_cell.length_a   1.000
_cell.length_b   1.000
_cell.length_c   1.000
_cell.angle_alpha   90.00
_cell.angle_beta   90.00
_cell.angle_gamma   90.00
#
_symmetry.space_group_name_H-M   'P 1'
#
loop_
_entity.id
_entity.type
_entity.pdbx_description
1 polymer ?
#
loop_
_entity_poly.entity_id
_entity_poly.type
_entity_poly.pdbx_seq_one_letter_code
_entity_poly.pdbx_strand_id
1 'polypeptide(L)'
;MIAVSFGSLAVWSNTAHLSTAAIASGTLVVDSHRKSVQHLQGGIIREILVRDGQRVAVGDALLRLDPTQTQSLVDMLRNQVDLGQAEEARMIAERTGARSVEFPSQLLEHARTEPGPASILSGQRSLFESRQQA
;
A
#
# COMPACT_ATOMS: atom_id res chain seq x y z
N MET A 1 -54.99 69.88 -26.56
CA MET A 1 -54.90 68.57 -25.88
C MET A 1 -53.87 67.65 -26.55
N ILE A 2 -53.96 67.37 -27.85
CA ILE A 2 -53.08 66.43 -28.57
C ILE A 2 -51.59 66.76 -28.39
N ALA A 3 -51.17 68.01 -28.60
CA ALA A 3 -49.76 68.41 -28.48
C ALA A 3 -49.18 68.24 -27.06
N VAL A 4 -50.00 68.49 -26.03
CA VAL A 4 -49.60 68.33 -24.63
C VAL A 4 -49.43 66.85 -24.29
N SER A 5 -50.39 66.02 -24.73
CA SER A 5 -50.34 64.57 -24.52
C SER A 5 -49.15 63.91 -25.24
N PHE A 6 -48.80 64.39 -26.43
CA PHE A 6 -47.67 63.85 -27.18
C PHE A 6 -46.33 64.31 -26.58
N GLY A 7 -46.26 65.57 -26.14
CA GLY A 7 -45.07 66.13 -25.49
C GLY A 7 -44.72 65.43 -24.18
N SER A 8 -45.72 65.12 -23.35
CA SER A 8 -45.49 64.43 -22.07
C SER A 8 -45.01 62.99 -22.26
N LEU A 9 -45.57 62.25 -23.23
CA LEU A 9 -45.14 60.89 -23.56
C LEU A 9 -43.72 60.85 -24.12
N ALA A 10 -43.36 61.81 -24.98
CA ALA A 10 -42.03 61.89 -25.56
C ALA A 10 -40.94 62.17 -24.50
N VAL A 11 -41.22 63.07 -23.55
CA VAL A 11 -40.30 63.37 -22.44
C VAL A 11 -40.14 62.15 -21.54
N TRP A 12 -41.25 61.51 -21.16
CA TRP A 12 -41.21 60.32 -20.31
C TRP A 12 -40.42 59.17 -20.96
N SER A 13 -40.68 58.88 -22.24
CA SER A 13 -39.98 57.81 -22.98
C SER A 13 -38.48 58.03 -23.10
N ASN A 14 -38.01 59.28 -23.15
CA ASN A 14 -36.59 59.59 -23.21
C ASN A 14 -35.90 59.36 -21.84
N THR A 15 -36.59 59.73 -20.76
CA THR A 15 -36.04 59.62 -19.40
C THR A 15 -36.23 58.25 -18.74
N ALA A 16 -37.07 57.39 -19.31
CA ALA A 16 -37.36 56.07 -18.75
C ALA A 16 -36.20 55.10 -19.00
N HIS A 17 -35.31 54.98 -18.02
CA HIS A 17 -34.28 53.94 -18.00
C HIS A 17 -34.92 52.57 -17.72
N LEU A 18 -35.00 51.73 -18.74
CA LEU A 18 -35.46 50.35 -18.61
C LEU A 18 -34.30 49.46 -18.14
N SER A 19 -34.15 49.32 -16.83
CA SER A 19 -33.15 48.44 -16.22
C SER A 19 -33.56 46.97 -16.39
N THR A 20 -33.06 46.32 -17.44
CA THR A 20 -33.18 44.86 -17.60
C THR A 20 -32.02 44.17 -16.89
N ALA A 21 -32.30 43.44 -15.81
CA ALA A 21 -31.37 42.51 -15.21
C ALA A 21 -31.64 41.11 -15.77
N ALA A 22 -30.72 40.58 -16.60
CA ALA A 22 -30.75 39.19 -16.99
C ALA A 22 -30.17 38.35 -15.84
N ILE A 23 -31.04 37.69 -15.07
CA ILE A 23 -30.62 36.77 -14.02
C ILE A 23 -30.29 35.44 -14.68
N ALA A 24 -29.01 35.13 -14.84
CA ALA A 24 -28.54 33.83 -15.31
C ALA A 24 -28.09 32.99 -14.11
N SER A 25 -28.72 31.82 -13.93
CA SER A 25 -28.29 30.85 -12.92
C SER A 25 -27.01 30.15 -13.40
N GLY A 26 -25.87 30.47 -12.78
CA GLY A 26 -24.62 29.76 -12.98
C GLY A 26 -24.27 28.92 -11.76
N THR A 27 -23.97 27.63 -11.96
CA THR A 27 -23.48 26.75 -10.89
C THR A 27 -21.96 26.64 -11.01
N LEU A 28 -21.25 27.03 -9.96
CA LEU A 28 -19.81 26.79 -9.85
C LEU A 28 -19.60 25.31 -9.50
N VAL A 29 -19.23 24.51 -10.50
CA VAL A 29 -18.84 23.11 -10.28
C VAL A 29 -17.32 23.07 -10.18
N VAL A 30 -16.81 22.62 -9.03
CA VAL A 30 -15.38 22.35 -8.87
C VAL A 30 -15.07 21.09 -9.68
N ASP A 31 -14.17 21.19 -10.66
CA ASP A 31 -13.73 20.05 -11.46
C ASP A 31 -12.86 19.11 -10.60
N SER A 32 -13.55 18.27 -9.82
CA SER A 32 -12.94 17.32 -8.90
C SER A 32 -12.58 16.06 -9.67
N HIS A 33 -11.30 15.93 -10.02
CA HIS A 33 -10.73 14.71 -10.57
C HIS A 33 -10.63 13.63 -9.47
N ARG A 34 -11.76 13.04 -9.07
CA ARG A 34 -11.79 11.97 -8.07
C ARG A 34 -11.20 10.69 -8.69
N LYS A 35 -9.93 10.41 -8.39
CA LYS A 35 -9.33 9.10 -8.67
C LYS A 35 -9.69 8.14 -7.54
N SER A 36 -10.44 7.10 -7.87
CA SER A 36 -10.70 6.00 -6.93
C SER A 36 -9.41 5.21 -6.72
N VAL A 37 -8.85 5.26 -5.51
CA VAL A 37 -7.70 4.43 -5.13
C VAL A 37 -8.25 3.14 -4.54
N GLN A 38 -8.18 2.05 -5.31
CA GLN A 38 -8.60 0.72 -4.89
C GLN A 38 -7.38 -0.20 -4.85
N HIS A 39 -7.19 -0.93 -3.75
CA HIS A 39 -6.12 -1.91 -3.64
C HIS A 39 -6.46 -3.15 -4.47
N LEU A 40 -5.55 -3.57 -5.34
CA LEU A 40 -5.76 -4.63 -6.34
C LEU A 40 -5.91 -6.03 -5.73
N GLN A 41 -5.28 -6.28 -4.58
CA GLN A 41 -5.33 -7.54 -3.83
C GLN A 41 -6.08 -7.28 -2.53
N GLY A 42 -7.41 -7.40 -2.50
CA GLY A 42 -8.23 -7.12 -1.31
C GLY A 42 -7.63 -7.70 -0.02
N GLY A 43 -7.44 -6.84 0.99
CA GLY A 43 -6.90 -7.18 2.31
C GLY A 43 -7.67 -6.44 3.41
N ILE A 44 -7.55 -6.89 4.66
CA ILE A 44 -8.24 -6.28 5.79
C ILE A 44 -7.58 -4.92 6.09
N ILE A 45 -8.40 -3.85 6.14
CA ILE A 45 -7.90 -2.52 6.52
C ILE A 45 -7.68 -2.51 8.03
N ARG A 46 -6.45 -2.21 8.46
CA ARG A 46 -6.12 -2.01 9.87
C ARG A 46 -6.41 -0.59 10.32
N GLU A 47 -6.04 0.39 9.49
CA GLU A 47 -6.16 1.80 9.83
C GLU A 47 -6.31 2.66 8.57
N ILE A 48 -7.12 3.71 8.66
CA ILE A 48 -7.19 4.78 7.66
C ILE A 48 -6.48 5.99 8.26
N LEU A 49 -5.43 6.48 7.59
CA LEU A 49 -4.52 7.51 8.10
C LEU A 49 -4.93 8.94 7.70
N VAL A 50 -6.03 9.06 6.96
CA VAL A 50 -6.50 10.33 6.39
C VAL A 50 -7.98 10.58 6.70
N ARG A 51 -8.39 11.85 6.67
CA ARG A 51 -9.77 12.30 6.89
C ARG A 51 -10.34 12.94 5.64
N ASP A 52 -11.67 12.97 5.54
CA ASP A 52 -12.35 13.66 4.44
C ASP A 52 -11.94 15.13 4.36
N GLY A 53 -11.57 15.56 3.15
CA GLY A 53 -11.09 16.92 2.87
C GLY A 53 -9.62 17.18 3.23
N GLN A 54 -8.89 16.18 3.73
CA GLN A 54 -7.46 16.31 4.00
C GLN A 54 -6.66 16.40 2.69
N ARG A 55 -5.79 17.42 2.57
CA ARG A 55 -4.84 17.50 1.45
C ARG A 55 -3.73 16.46 1.65
N VAL A 56 -3.43 15.71 0.60
CA VAL A 56 -2.39 14.67 0.59
C VAL A 56 -1.43 14.91 -0.56
N ALA A 57 -0.17 14.56 -0.37
CA ALA A 57 0.87 14.61 -1.37
C ALA A 57 1.14 13.22 -1.97
N VAL A 58 1.88 13.19 -3.08
CA VAL A 58 2.31 11.93 -3.70
C VAL A 58 3.26 11.21 -2.74
N GLY A 59 2.95 9.94 -2.45
CA GLY A 59 3.74 9.10 -1.54
C GLY A 59 3.19 9.03 -0.12
N ASP A 60 2.16 9.82 0.23
CA ASP A 60 1.55 9.76 1.55
C ASP A 60 0.83 8.43 1.77
N ALA A 61 1.08 7.80 2.92
CA ALA A 61 0.36 6.61 3.33
C ALA A 61 -1.08 6.99 3.70
N LEU A 62 -2.03 6.55 2.88
CA LEU A 62 -3.45 6.86 3.08
C LEU A 62 -4.15 5.85 4.01
N LEU A 63 -3.73 4.59 3.93
CA LEU A 63 -4.27 3.49 4.70
C LEU A 63 -3.18 2.49 5.02
N ARG A 64 -3.39 1.69 6.06
CA ARG A 64 -2.55 0.57 6.45
C ARG A 64 -3.38 -0.69 6.41
N LEU A 65 -2.91 -1.67 5.64
CA LEU A 65 -3.49 -3.01 5.62
C LEU A 65 -3.00 -3.82 6.82
N ASP A 66 -3.75 -4.84 7.20
CA ASP A 66 -3.34 -5.79 8.23
C ASP A 66 -2.19 -6.68 7.69
N PRO A 67 -0.95 -6.53 8.21
CA PRO A 67 0.19 -7.31 7.75
C PRO A 67 0.14 -8.77 8.22
N THR A 68 -0.76 -9.17 9.11
CA THR A 68 -0.67 -10.47 9.81
C THR A 68 -0.61 -11.65 8.83
N GLN A 69 -1.49 -11.70 7.82
CA GLN A 69 -1.47 -12.80 6.85
C GLN A 69 -0.21 -12.78 5.97
N THR A 70 0.19 -11.59 5.51
CA THR A 70 1.38 -11.44 4.65
C THR A 70 2.65 -11.77 5.41
N GLN A 71 2.75 -11.35 6.67
CA GLN A 71 3.90 -11.62 7.53
C GLN A 71 4.03 -13.11 7.82
N SER A 72 2.93 -13.78 8.20
CA SER A 72 2.94 -15.23 8.41
C SER A 72 3.38 -16.01 7.16
N LEU A 73 2.97 -15.55 5.97
CA LEU A 73 3.38 -16.18 4.71
C LEU A 73 4.87 -15.97 4.42
N VAL A 74 5.39 -14.76 4.66
CA VAL A 74 6.82 -14.46 4.55
C VAL A 74 7.64 -15.32 5.51
N ASP A 75 7.20 -15.42 6.77
CA ASP A 75 7.90 -16.20 7.80
C ASP A 75 7.90 -17.71 7.46
N MET A 76 6.78 -18.22 6.95
CA MET A 76 6.68 -19.61 6.48
C MET A 76 7.65 -19.89 5.31
N LEU A 77 7.67 -19.01 4.30
CA LEU A 77 8.57 -19.18 3.14
C LEU A 77 10.04 -19.07 3.54
N ARG A 78 10.38 -18.16 4.46
CA ARG A 78 11.75 -18.06 5.00
C ARG A 78 12.19 -19.35 5.68
N ASN A 79 11.34 -19.90 6.56
CA ASN A 79 11.62 -21.18 7.22
C ASN A 79 11.82 -22.33 6.22
N GLN A 80 11.06 -22.36 5.12
CA GLN A 80 11.24 -23.38 4.06
C GLN A 80 12.59 -23.24 3.35
N VAL A 81 13.01 -22.00 3.07
CA VAL A 81 14.31 -21.72 2.46
C VAL A 81 15.45 -22.13 3.40
N ASP A 82 15.37 -21.73 4.67
CA ASP A 82 16.39 -22.04 5.68
C ASP A 82 16.53 -23.56 5.88
N LEU A 83 15.42 -24.29 5.94
CA LEU A 83 15.42 -25.75 6.01
C LEU A 83 16.06 -26.38 4.76
N GLY A 84 15.64 -25.93 3.57
CA GLY A 84 16.17 -26.45 2.30
C GLY A 84 17.69 -26.24 2.16
N GLN A 85 18.20 -25.07 2.57
CA GLN A 85 19.63 -24.78 2.58
C GLN A 85 20.39 -25.66 3.58
N ALA A 86 19.82 -25.89 4.77
CA ALA A 86 20.44 -26.75 5.77
C ALA A 86 20.48 -28.22 5.32
N GLU A 87 19.42 -28.70 4.68
CA GLU A 87 19.35 -30.04 4.09
C GLU A 87 20.33 -30.21 2.94
N GLU A 88 20.43 -29.23 2.04
CA GLU A 88 21.41 -29.22 0.95
C GLU A 88 22.83 -29.32 1.50
N ALA A 89 23.17 -28.47 2.47
CA ALA A 89 24.49 -28.47 3.11
C ALA A 89 24.83 -29.84 3.72
N ARG A 90 23.87 -30.46 4.43
CA ARG A 90 24.03 -31.81 4.98
C ARG A 90 24.24 -32.85 3.88
N MET A 91 23.41 -32.84 2.83
CA MET A 91 23.52 -33.78 1.72
C MET A 91 24.85 -33.65 0.98
N ILE A 92 25.36 -32.43 0.80
CA ILE A 92 26.69 -32.18 0.23
C ILE A 92 27.76 -32.80 1.13
N ALA A 93 27.71 -32.54 2.44
CA ALA A 93 28.66 -33.09 3.41
C ALA A 93 28.66 -34.63 3.44
N GLU A 94 27.47 -35.26 3.38
CA GLU A 94 27.32 -36.71 3.30
C GLU A 94 27.92 -37.25 2.00
N ARG A 95 27.62 -36.62 0.86
CA ARG A 95 28.12 -37.02 -0.45
C ARG A 95 29.65 -36.93 -0.55
N THR A 96 30.26 -35.92 0.08
CA THR A 96 31.72 -35.73 0.06
C THR A 96 32.44 -36.49 1.18
N GLY A 97 31.72 -37.14 2.09
CA GLY A 97 32.31 -37.77 3.28
C GLY A 97 33.00 -36.76 4.19
N ALA A 98 32.48 -35.53 4.28
CA ALA A 98 33.07 -34.47 5.11
C ALA A 98 32.97 -34.83 6.60
N ARG A 99 33.85 -34.27 7.44
CA ARG A 99 33.82 -34.50 8.89
C ARG A 99 32.75 -33.66 9.61
N SER A 100 32.22 -32.64 8.96
CA SER A 100 31.23 -31.73 9.51
C SER A 100 30.40 -31.10 8.39
N VAL A 101 29.19 -30.67 8.72
CA VAL A 101 28.32 -29.90 7.81
C VAL A 101 28.75 -28.43 7.83
N GLU A 102 29.11 -27.89 6.66
CA GLU A 102 29.36 -26.46 6.46
C GLU A 102 28.08 -25.79 5.95
N PHE A 103 27.48 -24.94 6.78
CA PHE A 103 26.26 -24.22 6.43
C PHE A 103 26.56 -22.88 5.74
N PRO A 104 25.68 -22.40 4.84
CA PRO A 104 25.82 -21.10 4.21
C PRO A 104 25.91 -19.95 5.23
N SER A 105 26.71 -18.91 4.93
CA SER A 105 26.92 -17.77 5.83
C SER A 105 25.63 -17.01 6.15
N GLN A 106 24.72 -16.88 5.18
CA GLN A 106 23.42 -16.24 5.35
C GLN A 106 22.57 -16.94 6.43
N LEU A 107 22.52 -18.27 6.39
CA LEU A 107 21.80 -19.08 7.37
C LEU A 107 22.44 -19.01 8.76
N LEU A 108 23.78 -18.97 8.83
CA LEU A 108 24.52 -18.78 10.09
C LEU A 108 24.27 -17.40 10.70
N GLU A 109 24.13 -16.35 9.88
CA GLU A 109 23.78 -15.01 10.35
C GLU A 109 22.34 -14.97 10.86
N HIS A 110 21.38 -15.54 10.12
CA HIS A 110 19.99 -15.64 10.55
C HIS A 110 19.85 -16.39 11.88
N ALA A 111 20.62 -17.47 12.08
CA ALA A 111 20.62 -18.23 13.33
C ALA A 111 21.20 -17.46 14.53
N ARG A 112 21.96 -16.38 14.32
CA ARG A 112 22.44 -15.51 15.40
C ARG A 112 21.38 -14.50 15.83
N THR A 113 20.54 -14.06 14.90
CA THR A 113 19.51 -13.05 15.15
C THR A 113 18.19 -13.67 15.57
N GLU A 114 17.87 -14.86 15.09
CA GLU A 114 16.58 -15.51 15.28
C GLU A 114 16.72 -16.94 15.84
N PRO A 115 15.87 -17.35 16.79
CA PRO A 115 15.93 -18.67 17.40
C PRO A 115 15.49 -19.81 16.47
N GLY A 116 14.66 -19.53 15.45
CA GLY A 116 14.14 -20.52 14.51
C GLY A 116 15.25 -21.23 13.72
N PRO A 117 16.06 -20.50 12.94
CA PRO A 117 17.14 -21.09 12.14
C PRO A 117 18.19 -21.82 12.97
N ALA A 118 18.46 -21.38 14.21
CA ALA A 118 19.37 -22.07 15.12
C ALA A 118 18.92 -23.52 15.45
N SER A 119 17.60 -23.73 15.58
CA SER A 119 17.02 -25.07 15.82
C SER A 119 17.11 -25.99 14.59
N ILE A 120 16.99 -25.42 13.38
CA ILE A 120 17.16 -26.15 12.11
C ILE A 120 18.61 -26.65 11.99
N LEU A 121 19.57 -25.76 12.24
CA LEU A 121 21.00 -26.07 12.15
C LEU A 121 21.42 -27.17 13.13
N SER A 122 20.97 -27.10 14.38
CA SER A 122 21.29 -28.13 15.38
C SER A 122 20.66 -29.47 15.03
N GLY A 123 19.41 -29.49 14.56
CA GLY A 123 18.73 -30.70 14.09
C GLY A 123 19.48 -31.39 12.93
N GLN A 124 19.88 -30.63 11.90
CA GLN A 124 20.63 -31.20 10.77
C GLN A 124 22.02 -31.72 11.19
N ARG A 125 22.69 -31.07 12.15
CA ARG A 125 23.97 -31.54 12.69
C ARG A 125 23.81 -32.85 13.44
N SER A 126 22.83 -32.98 14.32
CA SER A 126 22.55 -34.23 15.03
C SER A 126 22.19 -35.39 14.09
N LEU A 127 21.42 -35.12 13.04
CA LEU A 127 21.09 -36.13 12.03
C LEU A 127 22.33 -36.61 11.26
N PHE A 128 23.23 -35.69 10.91
CA PHE A 128 24.48 -36.02 10.25
C PHE A 128 25.38 -36.90 11.12
N GLU A 129 25.58 -36.51 12.39
CA GLU A 129 26.39 -37.24 13.35
C GLU A 129 25.84 -38.65 13.61
N SER A 130 24.52 -38.79 13.77
CA SER A 130 23.87 -40.08 13.93
C SER A 130 24.07 -41.01 12.73
N ARG A 131 24.19 -40.47 11.51
CA ARG A 131 24.41 -41.24 10.28
C ARG A 131 25.86 -41.63 10.08
N GLN A 132 26.82 -40.86 10.59
CA GLN A 132 28.24 -41.22 10.56
C GLN A 132 28.60 -42.36 11.52
N GLN A 133 27.81 -42.56 12.57
CA GLN A 133 28.04 -43.61 13.58
C GLN A 133 27.38 -44.95 13.25
N ALA A 134 26.57 -45.02 12.18
CA ALA A 134 25.87 -46.22 11.72
C ALA A 134 26.64 -46.90 10.57
#